data_AF-A0AAF0KSS9-F1
#
_entry.id   AF-A0AAF0KSS9-F1
#
_cell.length_a   1.000
_cell.length_b   1.000
_cell.length_c   1.000
_cell.angle_alpha   90.00
_cell.angle_beta   90.00
_cell.angle_gamma   90.00
#
_symmetry.space_group_name_H-M   'P 1'
#
loop_
_entity.id
_entity.type
_entity.pdbx_description
1 polymer ?
#
loop_
_entity_poly.entity_id
_entity_poly.type
_entity_poly.pdbx_seq_one_letter_code
_entity_poly.pdbx_strand_id
1 'polypeptide(L)'
;MKNSDENKLCNILIGEAVIALFNEGVHISWRRLLGKLQTVLDGSADDLKRAHAARLAIQDIQAEMAIRGAGRPDNVISINSRTSR
;
A
#
# COMPACT_ATOMS: atom_id res chain seq x y z
N MET A 1 -5.57 -9.71 -18.67
CA MET A 1 -6.58 -8.81 -18.06
C MET A 1 -6.49 -9.02 -16.55
N LYS A 2 -5.86 -8.12 -15.78
CA LYS A 2 -5.89 -8.23 -14.31
C LYS A 2 -7.32 -7.97 -13.87
N ASN A 3 -7.88 -8.84 -13.04
CA ASN A 3 -9.29 -8.81 -12.68
C ASN A 3 -9.60 -7.46 -11.98
N SER A 4 -10.60 -6.73 -12.48
CA SER A 4 -10.96 -5.38 -11.99
C SER A 4 -11.21 -5.39 -10.47
N ASP A 5 -11.73 -6.49 -9.96
CA ASP A 5 -12.07 -6.64 -8.54
C ASP A 5 -10.82 -6.85 -7.68
N GLU A 6 -9.80 -7.55 -8.17
CA GLU A 6 -8.52 -7.68 -7.47
C GLU A 6 -7.77 -6.36 -7.40
N ASN A 7 -7.84 -5.56 -8.47
CA ASN A 7 -7.22 -4.23 -8.50
C ASN A 7 -7.93 -3.25 -7.54
N LYS A 8 -9.25 -3.34 -7.44
CA LYS A 8 -10.02 -2.59 -6.43
C LYS A 8 -9.65 -3.04 -5.02
N LEU A 9 -9.60 -4.35 -4.75
CA LEU A 9 -9.20 -4.89 -3.46
C LEU A 9 -7.77 -4.45 -3.09
N CYS A 10 -6.83 -4.49 -4.03
CA CYS A 10 -5.47 -3.96 -3.85
C CYS A 10 -5.50 -2.50 -3.36
N ASN A 11 -6.20 -1.62 -4.08
CA ASN A 11 -6.33 -0.20 -3.72
C ASN A 11 -7.00 0.00 -2.35
N ILE A 12 -8.03 -0.81 -2.04
CA ILE A 12 -8.70 -0.79 -0.74
C ILE A 12 -7.71 -1.15 0.37
N LEU A 13 -6.94 -2.23 0.22
CA LEU A 13 -5.96 -2.66 1.22
C LEU A 13 -4.86 -1.62 1.46
N ILE A 14 -4.40 -0.94 0.39
CA ILE A 14 -3.46 0.18 0.54
C ILE A 14 -4.10 1.30 1.36
N GLY A 15 -5.35 1.68 1.05
CA GLY A 15 -6.10 2.68 1.80
C GLY A 15 -6.29 2.32 3.27
N GLU A 16 -6.71 1.09 3.56
CA GLU A 16 -6.86 0.56 4.93
C GLU A 16 -5.53 0.64 5.71
N ALA A 17 -4.42 0.24 5.09
CA ALA A 17 -3.11 0.29 5.72
C ALA A 17 -2.64 1.73 5.99
N VAL A 18 -2.92 2.68 5.09
CA VAL A 18 -2.63 4.10 5.29
C VAL A 18 -3.49 4.68 6.42
N ILE A 19 -4.79 4.39 6.45
CA ILE A 19 -5.69 4.83 7.52
C ILE A 19 -5.27 4.25 8.87
N ALA A 20 -4.85 2.99 8.92
CA ALA A 20 -4.33 2.38 10.15
C ALA A 20 -3.10 3.13 10.68
N LEU A 21 -2.14 3.47 9.81
CA LEU A 21 -0.98 4.28 10.22
C LEU A 21 -1.36 5.70 10.65
N PHE A 22 -2.34 6.30 9.98
CA PHE A 22 -2.85 7.61 10.36
C PHE A 22 -3.50 7.59 11.75
N ASN A 23 -4.35 6.59 12.02
CA ASN A 23 -5.03 6.41 13.31
C ASN A 23 -4.06 6.09 14.45
N GLU A 24 -2.92 5.45 14.16
CA GLU A 24 -1.84 5.24 15.12
C GLU A 24 -1.08 6.53 15.48
N GLY A 25 -1.37 7.65 14.81
CA GLY A 25 -0.69 8.93 15.05
C GLY A 25 0.79 8.89 14.67
N VAL A 26 1.20 7.92 13.85
CA VAL A 26 2.60 7.72 13.49
C VAL A 26 2.93 8.32 12.13
N HIS A 27 4.20 8.69 11.94
CA HIS A 27 4.69 9.16 10.65
C HIS A 27 4.50 8.09 9.57
N ILE A 28 3.70 8.43 8.54
CA ILE A 28 3.45 7.56 7.39
C ILE A 28 4.70 7.55 6.50
N SER A 29 5.30 6.38 6.35
CA SER A 29 6.46 6.17 5.47
C SER A 29 6.27 4.88 4.70
N TRP A 30 6.90 4.78 3.54
CA TRP A 30 6.84 3.57 2.70
C TRP A 30 7.19 2.28 3.46
N ARG A 31 8.23 2.33 4.30
CA ARG A 31 8.63 1.18 5.14
C ARG A 31 7.53 0.75 6.10
N ARG A 32 6.82 1.69 6.73
CA ARG A 32 5.72 1.39 7.65
C ARG A 32 4.48 0.89 6.90
N LEU A 33 4.20 1.45 5.73
CA LEU A 33 3.11 0.99 4.86
C LEU A 33 3.35 -0.46 4.42
N LEU A 34 4.57 -0.79 3.97
CA LEU A 34 4.95 -2.17 3.67
C LEU A 34 4.79 -3.10 4.88
N GLY A 35 5.22 -2.65 6.07
CA GLY A 35 5.02 -3.41 7.30
C GLY A 35 3.55 -3.74 7.56
N LYS A 36 2.64 -2.77 7.38
CA LYS A 36 1.19 -2.99 7.53
C LYS A 36 0.62 -3.94 6.49
N LEU A 37 1.02 -3.79 5.23
CA LEU A 37 0.56 -4.69 4.16
C LEU A 37 1.08 -6.12 4.36
N GLN A 38 2.28 -6.29 4.91
CA GLN A 38 2.80 -7.59 5.30
C GLN A 38 1.95 -8.22 6.43
N THR A 39 1.58 -7.45 7.46
CA THR A 39 0.65 -7.92 8.49
C THR A 39 -0.70 -8.34 7.91
N VAL A 40 -1.23 -7.59 6.94
CA VAL A 40 -2.47 -7.97 6.23
C VAL A 40 -2.29 -9.29 5.48
N LEU A 41 -1.16 -9.47 4.78
CA LEU A 41 -0.86 -10.70 4.07
C LEU A 41 -0.76 -11.90 5.01
N ASP A 42 -0.01 -11.76 6.10
CA ASP A 42 0.22 -12.81 7.09
C ASP A 42 -1.09 -13.23 7.78
N GLY A 43 -2.03 -12.28 7.98
CA GLY A 43 -3.36 -12.52 8.55
C GLY A 43 -4.41 -13.02 7.54
N SER A 44 -4.09 -13.14 6.25
CA SER A 44 -5.05 -13.52 5.19
C SER A 44 -4.87 -14.96 4.70
N ALA A 45 -4.30 -15.86 5.51
CA ALA A 45 -4.01 -17.24 5.12
C ALA A 45 -5.25 -18.00 4.58
N ASP A 46 -6.43 -17.72 5.15
CA ASP A 46 -7.70 -18.37 4.79
C ASP A 46 -8.46 -17.66 3.64
N ASP A 47 -8.03 -16.45 3.25
CA ASP A 47 -8.64 -15.68 2.16
C ASP A 47 -7.64 -15.47 1.02
N LEU A 48 -7.66 -16.41 0.07
CA LEU A 48 -6.79 -16.39 -1.11
C LEU A 48 -6.91 -15.09 -1.93
N LYS A 49 -8.10 -14.48 -2.00
CA LYS A 49 -8.31 -13.23 -2.75
C LYS A 49 -7.67 -12.06 -2.01
N ARG A 50 -7.87 -11.97 -0.70
CA ARG A 50 -7.25 -10.93 0.14
C ARG A 50 -5.74 -11.09 0.20
N ALA A 51 -5.23 -12.31 0.31
CA ALA A 51 -3.80 -12.61 0.24
C ALA A 51 -3.19 -12.22 -1.11
N HIS A 52 -3.86 -12.53 -2.21
CA HIS A 52 -3.42 -12.13 -3.55
C HIS A 52 -3.42 -10.60 -3.70
N ALA A 53 -4.48 -9.92 -3.28
CA ALA A 53 -4.57 -8.46 -3.29
C ALA A 53 -3.49 -7.80 -2.41
N ALA A 54 -3.18 -8.36 -1.24
CA ALA A 54 -2.12 -7.86 -0.36
C ALA A 54 -0.73 -8.01 -1.00
N ARG A 55 -0.47 -9.14 -1.68
CA ARG A 55 0.77 -9.33 -2.45
C ARG A 55 0.90 -8.32 -3.59
N LEU A 56 -0.19 -8.04 -4.31
CA LEU A 56 -0.20 -7.02 -5.35
C LEU A 56 0.08 -5.63 -4.78
N ALA A 57 -0.56 -5.27 -3.66
CA ALA A 57 -0.32 -4.00 -2.98
C ALA A 57 1.16 -3.83 -2.57
N ILE A 58 1.77 -4.89 -2.01
CA ILE A 58 3.20 -4.88 -1.65
C ILE A 58 4.06 -4.65 -2.90
N GLN A 59 3.79 -5.36 -4.00
CA GLN A 59 4.55 -5.21 -5.25
C GLN A 59 4.41 -3.80 -5.84
N ASP A 60 3.20 -3.24 -5.85
CA ASP A 60 2.94 -1.89 -6.36
C ASP A 60 3.70 -0.84 -5.52
N ILE A 61 3.67 -0.97 -4.19
CA ILE A 61 4.41 -0.06 -3.31
C ILE A 61 5.93 -0.22 -3.51
N GLN A 62 6.45 -1.45 -3.64
CA GLN A 62 7.86 -1.68 -3.90
C GLN A 62 8.30 -1.12 -5.25
N ALA A 63 7.47 -1.24 -6.30
CA ALA A 63 7.73 -0.66 -7.61
C ALA A 63 7.78 0.87 -7.53
N GLU A 64 6.81 1.50 -6.87
CA GLU A 64 6.79 2.95 -6.64
C GLU A 64 8.02 3.42 -5.84
N MET A 65 8.42 2.66 -4.81
CA MET A 65 9.64 2.94 -4.05
C MET A 65 10.90 2.85 -4.93
N ALA A 66 10.98 1.87 -5.82
CA ALA A 66 12.12 1.72 -6.72
C ALA A 66 12.20 2.89 -7.73
N ILE A 67 11.06 3.30 -8.28
CA ILE A 67 10.95 4.45 -9.20
C ILE A 67 11.37 5.75 -8.50
N ARG A 68 10.92 5.96 -7.26
CA ARG A 68 11.19 7.19 -6.48
C ARG A 68 12.57 7.16 -5.82
N GLY A 69 13.07 5.98 -5.46
CA GLY A 69 14.38 5.75 -4.83
C GLY A 69 15.56 6.00 -5.76
N ALA A 70 15.35 6.07 -7.07
CA ALA A 70 16.34 6.56 -8.03
C ALA A 70 16.71 8.06 -7.84
N GLY A 71 16.11 8.76 -6.85
CA GLY A 71 16.28 10.21 -6.66
C GLY A 71 16.67 10.75 -5.28
N ARG A 72 16.43 10.09 -4.13
CA ARG A 72 16.91 10.54 -2.78
C ARG A 72 16.49 9.59 -1.64
N PRO A 73 17.25 9.52 -0.53
CA PRO A 73 16.93 8.70 0.63
C PRO A 73 16.12 9.48 1.70
N ASP A 74 14.92 9.97 1.37
CA ASP A 74 13.94 10.35 2.39
C ASP A 74 12.51 10.15 1.87
N ASN A 75 11.89 9.08 2.40
CA ASN A 75 10.77 8.34 1.84
C ASN A 75 9.41 8.84 2.38
N VAL A 76 9.02 10.08 2.05
CA VAL A 76 7.71 10.64 2.37
C VAL A 76 6.69 10.25 1.30
N ILE A 77 5.52 9.72 1.70
CA ILE A 77 4.39 9.50 0.79
C ILE A 77 3.70 10.85 0.56
N SER A 78 4.06 11.56 -0.52
CA SER A 78 3.28 12.72 -0.96
C SER A 78 1.95 12.25 -1.55
N ILE A 79 0.90 12.31 -0.74
CA ILE A 79 -0.48 12.14 -1.20
C ILE A 79 -0.88 13.42 -1.92
N ASN A 80 -0.68 13.47 -3.24
CA ASN A 80 -1.18 14.57 -4.06
C ASN A 80 -2.71 14.50 -4.08
N SER A 81 -3.37 15.23 -3.17
CA SER A 81 -4.77 15.57 -3.28
C SER A 81 -4.96 16.43 -4.53
N ARG A 82 -5.37 15.78 -5.62
CA ARG A 82 -5.75 16.45 -6.87
C ARG A 82 -7.09 17.14 -6.62
N THR A 83 -7.05 18.35 -6.08
CA THR A 83 -8.22 19.24 -5.98
C THR A 83 -8.51 19.75 -7.40
N SER A 84 -9.50 19.15 -8.06
CA SER A 84 -10.07 19.71 -9.29
C SER A 84 -10.64 21.09 -8.99
N ARG A 85 -10.22 22.08 -9.78
CA ARG A 85 -10.89 23.38 -9.92
C ARG A 85 -12.11 23.23 -10.80
#